data_AF-A0A525VXD2-F1
#
_entry.id   AF-A0A525VXD2-F1
#
_cell.length_a   1.000
_cell.length_b   1.000
_cell.length_c   1.000
_cell.angle_alpha   90.00
_cell.angle_beta   90.00
_cell.angle_gamma   90.00
#
_symmetry.space_group_name_H-M   'P 1'
#
loop_
_entity.id
_entity.type
_entity.pdbx_description
1 polymer ?
#
loop_
_entity_poly.entity_id
_entity_poly.type
_entity_poly.pdbx_seq_one_letter_code
_entity_poly.pdbx_strand_id
1 'polypeptide(L)' 'MYVGVVVSLLGLALWVGSWPFYIAVPVTFLFLNFFHIPREERLLREVFSEQYRVYSTEVRRWL' A
#
# COMPACT_ATOMS: atom_id res chain seq x y z
N MET A 1 -0.89 -7.33 -0.27
CA MET A 1 0.01 -7.17 -1.43
C MET A 1 0.93 -5.96 -1.31
N TYR A 2 0.39 -4.76 -1.06
CA TYR A 2 1.15 -3.49 -1.07
C TYR A 2 2.32 -3.42 -0.08
N VAL A 3 2.16 -3.95 1.14
CA VAL A 3 3.26 -4.03 2.12
C VAL A 3 4.46 -4.79 1.53
N GLY A 4 4.23 -5.93 0.89
CA GLY A 4 5.29 -6.70 0.24
C GLY A 4 5.96 -5.94 -0.90
N VAL A 5 5.20 -5.18 -1.70
CA VAL A 5 5.77 -4.32 -2.76
C VAL A 5 6.72 -3.29 -2.16
N VAL A 6 6.31 -2.58 -1.11
CA VAL A 6 7.13 -1.55 -0.45
C VAL A 6 8.38 -2.16 0.19
N VAL A 7 8.26 -3.31 0.85
CA VAL A 7 9.41 -4.03 1.45
C VAL A 7 10.38 -4.51 0.38
N SER A 8 9.90 -5.07 -0.73
CA SER A 8 10.76 -5.48 -1.85
C SER A 8 11.45 -4.29 -2.50
N LEU A 9 10.75 -3.17 -2.66
CA LEU A 9 11.33 -1.92 -3.19
C LEU A 9 12.40 -1.35 -2.25
N LEU A 10 12.17 -1.43 -0.94
CA LEU A 10 13.16 -1.06 0.06
C LEU A 10 14.40 -1.97 0.00
N GLY A 11 14.20 -3.29 -0.10
CA GLY A 11 15.29 -4.24 -0.27
C GLY A 11 16.10 -3.97 -1.55
N LEU A 12 15.42 -3.64 -2.66
CA LEU A 12 16.07 -3.24 -3.90
C LEU A 12 16.85 -1.93 -3.75
N ALA A 13 16.27 -0.92 -3.08
CA ALA A 13 16.95 0.35 -2.83
C ALA A 13 18.23 0.17 -2.01
N LEU A 14 18.19 -0.69 -0.99
CA LEU A 14 19.36 -1.06 -0.18
C LEU A 14 20.41 -1.83 -0.98
N TRP A 15 19.97 -2.73 -1.88
CA TRP A 15 20.90 -3.50 -2.71
C TRP A 15 21.60 -2.65 -3.77
N VAL A 16 20.87 -1.76 -4.46
CA VAL A 16 21.43 -0.88 -5.49
C VAL A 16 22.22 0.28 -4.87
N GLY A 17 21.82 0.76 -3.70
CA GLY A 17 22.52 1.82 -2.97
C GLY A 17 22.44 3.22 -3.61
N SER A 18 21.60 3.42 -4.62
CA SER A 18 21.50 4.68 -5.37
C SER A 18 20.43 5.62 -4.79
N TRP A 19 20.76 6.91 -4.67
CA TRP A 19 19.89 7.95 -4.12
C TRP A 19 18.47 8.01 -4.73
N PRO A 20 18.28 7.85 -6.07
CA PRO A 20 16.95 7.86 -6.67
C PRO A 20 16.03 6.72 -6.17
N PHE A 21 16.58 5.55 -5.84
CA PHE A 21 15.78 4.43 -5.35
C PHE A 21 15.29 4.65 -3.93
N TYR A 22 16.09 5.30 -3.08
CA TYR A 22 15.66 5.69 -1.74
C TYR A 22 14.52 6.72 -1.77
N ILE A 23 14.45 7.57 -2.80
CA ILE A 23 13.32 8.49 -3.02
C ILE A 23 12.12 7.76 -3.62
N ALA A 24 12.36 6.80 -4.52
CA ALA A 24 11.29 6.03 -5.16
C ALA A 24 10.44 5.27 -4.13
N VAL A 25 11.05 4.69 -3.09
CA VAL A 25 10.35 3.95 -2.02
C VAL A 25 9.24 4.78 -1.34
N PRO A 26 9.52 5.94 -0.71
CA PRO A 26 8.50 6.77 -0.09
C PRO A 26 7.52 7.35 -1.11
N VAL A 27 7.96 7.70 -2.32
CA VAL A 27 7.05 8.18 -3.38
C VAL A 27 6.02 7.11 -3.76
N THR A 28 6.47 5.87 -3.99
CA THR A 28 5.57 4.74 -4.27
C THR A 28 4.66 4.44 -3.09
N PHE A 29 5.17 4.47 -1.86
CA PHE A 29 4.36 4.29 -0.66
C PHE A 29 3.23 5.33 -0.56
N LEU A 30 3.56 6.62 -0.74
CA LEU A 30 2.58 7.71 -0.72
C LEU A 30 1.56 7.55 -1.84
N PHE A 31 2.01 7.24 -3.05
CA PHE A 31 1.12 7.03 -4.19
C PHE A 31 0.11 5.90 -3.93
N LEU A 32 0.57 4.76 -3.41
CA LEU A 32 -0.30 3.64 -3.05
C LEU A 32 -1.28 4.02 -1.93
N ASN A 33 -0.79 4.71 -0.90
CA ASN A 33 -1.61 5.09 0.26
C ASN A 33 -2.72 6.10 -0.08
N PHE A 34 -2.44 7.09 -0.93
CA PHE A 34 -3.38 8.17 -1.23
C PHE A 34 -4.26 7.91 -2.45
N PHE A 35 -3.75 7.21 -3.47
CA PHE A 35 -4.48 7.02 -4.73
C PHE A 35 -5.00 5.60 -4.90
N HIS A 36 -4.17 4.60 -4.68
CA HIS A 36 -4.51 3.22 -5.04
C HIS A 36 -5.42 2.57 -4.00
N ILE A 37 -5.00 2.53 -2.74
CA ILE A 37 -5.73 1.90 -1.64
C ILE A 37 -7.13 2.51 -1.49
N PRO A 38 -7.33 3.85 -1.40
CA PRO A 38 -8.66 4.42 -1.16
C PRO A 38 -9.66 4.14 -2.28
N ARG A 39 -9.19 4.05 -3.54
CA ARG A 39 -10.03 3.68 -4.69
C ARG A 39 -10.45 2.22 -4.63
N GLU A 40 -9.53 1.33 -4.30
CA GLU A 40 -9.81 -0.09 -4.14
C GLU A 40 -10.77 -0.33 -2.96
N GLU A 41 -10.56 0.32 -1.81
CA GLU A 41 -11.48 0.22 -0.68
C GLU A 41 -12.89 0.73 -1.02
N ARG A 42 -13.00 1.77 -1.87
CA ARG A 42 -14.30 2.29 -2.29
C ARG A 42 -15.04 1.24 -3.13
N LEU A 43 -14.37 0.61 -4.08
CA LEU A 43 -14.94 -0.48 -4.88
C LEU A 43 -15.34 -1.66 -4.00
N LEU A 44 -14.49 -2.04 -3.04
CA LEU A 44 -14.79 -3.14 -2.12
C LEU A 44 -15.96 -2.80 -1.19
N ARG A 45 -16.10 -1.55 -0.74
CA ARG A 45 -17.30 -1.09 -0.01
C ARG A 45 -18.56 -1.15 -0.86
N GLU A 46 -18.48 -0.82 -2.15
CA GLU A 46 -19.63 -0.88 -3.05
C GLU A 46 -20.05 -2.34 -3.34
N VAL A 47 -19.10 -3.26 -3.48
CA VAL A 47 -19.38 -4.67 -3.79
C VAL A 47 -19.76 -5.50 -2.56
N PHE A 48 -19.08 -5.31 -1.43
CA PHE A 48 -19.21 -6.15 -0.23
C PHE A 48 -19.87 -5.44 0.98
N SER A 49 -20.12 -4.13 0.87
CA SER A 49 -20.85 -3.31 1.85
C SER A 49 -20.47 -3.59 3.32
N GLU A 50 -21.36 -4.21 4.07
CA GLU A 50 -21.25 -4.44 5.52
C GLU A 50 -20.12 -5.41 5.88
N GLN A 51 -19.87 -6.43 5.04
CA GLN A 51 -18.81 -7.41 5.27
C GLN A 51 -17.43 -6.75 5.19
N TYR A 52 -17.25 -5.82 4.25
CA TYR A 52 -16.02 -5.05 4.15
C TYR A 52 -15.85 -4.07 5.30
N ARG A 53 -16.94 -3.50 5.82
CA ARG A 53 -16.90 -2.59 6.98
C ARG A 53 -16.35 -3.30 8.21
N VAL A 54 -16.87 -4.49 8.54
CA VAL A 54 -16.39 -5.31 9.66
C VAL A 54 -14.95 -5.80 9.42
N TYR A 55 -14.63 -6.21 8.19
CA TYR A 55 -13.27 -6.61 7.86
C TYR A 55 -12.25 -5.46 8.05
N SER A 56 -12.62 -4.24 7.67
CA SER A 56 -11.75 -3.07 7.77
C SER A 56 -11.46 -2.61 9.20
N THR A 57 -12.27 -3.03 10.19
CA THR A 57 -12.02 -2.75 11.61
C THR A 57 -11.06 -3.75 12.24
N GLU A 58 -11.05 -4.99 11.74
CA GLU A 58 -10.18 -6.07 12.22
C GLU A 58 -8.78 -6.02 11.59
N VAL A 59 -8.68 -5.57 10.33
CA VAL A 59 -7.42 -5.56 9.57
C VAL A 59 -6.99 -4.14 9.23
N ARG A 60 -5.80 -3.75 9.71
CA ARG A 60 -5.19 -2.45 9.41
C ARG A 60 -4.72 -2.38 7.96
N ARG A 61 -4.75 -1.18 7.36
CA ARG A 61 -4.25 -0.93 5.99
C ARG A 61 -2.75 -1.21 5.85
N TRP A 62 -2.01 -0.88 6.88
CA TRP A 62 -0.57 -1.12 7.04
C TRP A 62 -0.39 -1.78 8.40
N LEU A 63 0.33 -2.92 8.43
CA LEU A 63 0.69 -3.75 9.59
C LEU A 63 -0.16 -3.54 10.86
#